data_AF-A0A3D4CSG1-F1
#
_entry.id   AF-A0A3D4CSG1-F1
#
_cell.length_a   1.000
_cell.length_b   1.000
_cell.length_c   1.000
_cell.angle_alpha   90.00
_cell.angle_beta   90.00
_cell.angle_gamma   90.00
#
_symmetry.space_group_name_H-M   'P 1'
#
loop_
_entity.id
_entity.type
_entity.pdbx_description
1 polymer ?
#
loop_
_entity_poly.entity_id
_entity_poly.type
_entity_poly.pdbx_seq_one_letter_code
_entity_poly.pdbx_strand_id
1 'polypeptide(L)'
;VPDQNLQVLFDEIRNAPDRDMLMEGLYRVALPALRESINEYREDTNPLTDAPSLRLLRVILPELEEMIAWGESSCVALEGVAPDSHEDLPKWRQELKGWLAAAGGLAGTRDPVAPPDPRYSSRDFSYDGTPRRDERFPDPYNMGVHAEEFLHDSSFEIRDKIFMMFFKRLREIDVPEMMASILYETFTGKGEEQGSKRPWGFYRDMTRQLWDEARHAMMGEVGFARSGINWPAAVRINYTWSKGLNQQLTPRERHAVLWFIEQGLMSKTGKRFEWELGTESGDAFSELIQDFDWADEVLHARIGREWYVKDFETTEDAAAYGNACWDKVVSDWEQWKEDGLTEHHNWWPDLYMEVCRNRGEEPDPRVLAYDCSYAETRADLQKIDSE
;
A
#
# COMPACT_ATOMS: atom_id res chain seq x y z
N VAL A 1 -24.45 -5.65 -4.17
CA VAL A 1 -24.54 -4.54 -5.15
C VAL A 1 -26.02 -4.29 -5.40
N PRO A 2 -26.50 -3.03 -5.51
CA PRO A 2 -27.92 -2.73 -5.67
C PRO A 2 -28.51 -3.10 -7.04
N ASP A 3 -27.66 -3.28 -8.07
CA ASP A 3 -28.05 -3.63 -9.43
C ASP A 3 -27.05 -4.63 -10.03
N GLN A 4 -27.53 -5.55 -10.89
CA GLN A 4 -26.69 -6.59 -11.50
C GLN A 4 -25.75 -6.03 -12.58
N ASN A 5 -26.18 -5.04 -13.36
CA ASN A 5 -25.34 -4.40 -14.38
C ASN A 5 -24.24 -3.55 -13.73
N LEU A 6 -24.53 -2.90 -12.59
CA LEU A 6 -23.46 -2.26 -11.78
C LEU A 6 -22.46 -3.28 -11.27
N GLN A 7 -22.90 -4.47 -10.87
CA GLN A 7 -21.99 -5.53 -10.46
C GLN A 7 -21.08 -5.94 -11.63
N VAL A 8 -21.65 -6.17 -12.82
CA VAL A 8 -20.87 -6.51 -14.01
C VAL A 8 -19.90 -5.39 -14.40
N LEU A 9 -20.30 -4.11 -14.32
CA LEU A 9 -19.41 -2.97 -14.56
C LEU A 9 -18.14 -3.04 -13.68
N PHE A 10 -18.30 -3.21 -12.37
CA PHE A 10 -17.16 -3.27 -11.46
C PHE A 10 -16.39 -4.60 -11.58
N ASP A 11 -17.06 -5.69 -11.96
CA ASP A 11 -16.41 -6.96 -12.26
C ASP A 11 -15.57 -6.86 -13.54
N GLU A 12 -16.02 -6.16 -14.58
CA GLU A 12 -15.27 -5.88 -15.81
C GLU A 12 -14.02 -5.03 -15.51
N ILE A 13 -14.16 -3.97 -14.70
CA ILE A 13 -13.03 -3.14 -14.27
C ILE A 13 -12.02 -3.97 -13.47
N ARG A 14 -12.49 -4.77 -12.50
CA ARG A 14 -11.62 -5.62 -11.66
C ARG A 14 -10.90 -6.70 -12.46
N ASN A 15 -11.54 -7.28 -13.46
CA ASN A 15 -10.97 -8.33 -14.31
C ASN A 15 -10.18 -7.77 -15.50
N ALA A 16 -10.01 -6.45 -15.60
CA ALA A 16 -9.19 -5.84 -16.64
C ALA A 16 -7.79 -6.49 -16.68
N PRO A 17 -7.29 -6.89 -17.87
CA PRO A 17 -6.10 -7.72 -18.00
C PRO A 17 -4.80 -6.98 -17.72
N ASP A 18 -4.82 -5.64 -17.75
CA ASP A 18 -3.66 -4.80 -17.56
C ASP A 18 -4.00 -3.49 -16.82
N ARG A 19 -2.93 -2.79 -16.44
CA ARG A 19 -2.97 -1.51 -15.73
C ARG A 19 -3.75 -0.45 -16.51
N ASP A 20 -3.57 -0.37 -17.83
CA ASP A 20 -4.09 0.74 -18.62
C ASP A 20 -5.61 0.64 -18.75
N MET A 21 -6.14 -0.57 -18.96
CA MET A 21 -7.57 -0.86 -18.96
C MET A 21 -8.22 -0.66 -17.59
N LEU A 22 -7.51 -1.00 -16.50
CA LEU A 22 -7.96 -0.74 -15.13
C LEU A 22 -8.07 0.77 -14.85
N MET A 23 -7.02 1.53 -15.21
CA MET A 23 -6.98 3.00 -15.06
C MET A 23 -8.08 3.67 -15.88
N GLU A 24 -8.27 3.23 -17.13
CA GLU A 24 -9.34 3.69 -18.02
C GLU A 24 -10.72 3.49 -17.37
N GLY A 25 -10.98 2.31 -16.82
CA GLY A 25 -12.26 2.00 -16.18
C GLY A 25 -12.51 2.79 -14.90
N LEU A 26 -11.50 2.92 -14.04
CA LEU A 26 -11.62 3.64 -12.77
C LEU A 26 -11.77 5.16 -12.98
N TYR A 27 -10.83 5.77 -13.70
CA TYR A 27 -10.67 7.22 -13.73
C TYR A 27 -11.46 7.90 -14.85
N ARG A 28 -11.83 7.17 -15.92
CA ARG A 28 -12.59 7.72 -17.05
C ARG A 28 -14.03 7.19 -17.16
N VAL A 29 -14.42 6.26 -16.29
CA VAL A 29 -15.80 5.75 -16.21
C VAL A 29 -16.35 5.80 -14.78
N ALA A 30 -15.80 5.01 -13.84
CA ALA A 30 -16.40 4.81 -12.52
C ALA A 30 -16.42 6.09 -11.64
N LEU A 31 -15.27 6.75 -11.45
CA LEU A 31 -15.20 7.98 -10.67
C LEU A 31 -15.96 9.15 -11.33
N PRO A 32 -15.85 9.38 -12.65
CA PRO A 32 -16.69 10.38 -13.33
C PRO A 32 -18.19 10.11 -13.17
N ALA A 33 -18.63 8.86 -13.22
CA ALA A 33 -20.03 8.50 -13.00
C ALA A 33 -20.50 8.78 -11.56
N LEU A 34 -19.62 8.56 -10.57
CA LEU A 34 -19.88 8.94 -9.18
C LEU A 34 -20.02 10.46 -9.04
N ARG A 35 -19.11 11.22 -9.66
CA ARG A 35 -19.17 12.70 -9.64
C ARG A 35 -20.45 13.22 -10.29
N GLU A 36 -20.83 12.67 -11.44
CA GLU A 36 -22.07 13.00 -12.15
C GLU A 36 -23.29 12.72 -11.27
N SER A 37 -23.39 11.52 -10.71
CA SER A 37 -24.46 11.13 -9.79
C SER A 37 -24.56 12.03 -8.55
N ILE A 38 -23.42 12.41 -7.96
CA ILE A 38 -23.36 13.36 -6.85
C ILE A 38 -23.90 14.73 -7.26
N ASN A 39 -23.54 15.24 -8.44
CA ASN A 39 -24.00 16.53 -8.91
C ASN A 39 -25.50 16.54 -9.22
N GLU A 40 -26.01 15.51 -9.89
CA GLU A 40 -27.45 15.36 -10.12
C GLU A 40 -28.23 15.31 -8.81
N TYR A 41 -27.77 14.50 -7.85
CA TYR A 41 -28.40 14.44 -6.53
C TYR A 41 -28.44 15.81 -5.84
N ARG A 42 -27.36 16.60 -5.95
CA ARG A 42 -27.28 17.96 -5.37
C ARG A 42 -28.24 18.94 -6.03
N GLU A 43 -28.50 18.78 -7.32
CA GLU A 43 -29.43 19.61 -8.09
C GLU A 43 -30.89 19.25 -7.78
N ASP A 44 -31.18 17.96 -7.61
CA ASP A 44 -32.54 17.44 -7.45
C ASP A 44 -33.04 17.44 -5.99
N THR A 45 -32.15 17.30 -5.00
CA THR A 45 -32.54 17.19 -3.59
C THR A 45 -33.03 18.52 -3.01
N ASN A 46 -33.88 18.46 -1.98
CA ASN A 46 -34.35 19.67 -1.31
C ASN A 46 -33.31 20.18 -0.30
N PRO A 47 -32.82 21.43 -0.45
CA PRO A 47 -31.70 21.93 0.34
C PRO A 47 -32.00 22.12 1.83
N LEU A 48 -33.27 22.24 2.23
CA LEU A 48 -33.67 22.37 3.63
C LEU A 48 -33.78 21.00 4.31
N THR A 49 -34.49 20.06 3.70
CA THR A 49 -34.76 18.75 4.33
C THR A 49 -33.56 17.81 4.27
N ASP A 50 -32.70 17.98 3.26
CA ASP A 50 -31.51 17.16 3.04
C ASP A 50 -30.20 17.95 3.21
N ALA A 51 -30.25 19.00 4.03
CA ALA A 51 -29.08 19.77 4.42
C ALA A 51 -27.90 18.90 4.95
N PRO A 52 -28.12 17.78 5.69
CA PRO A 52 -27.03 16.91 6.14
C PRO A 52 -26.25 16.27 4.99
N SER A 53 -26.92 15.69 3.99
CA SER A 53 -26.25 15.02 2.86
C SER A 53 -25.51 16.04 2.01
N LEU A 54 -26.11 17.19 1.72
CA LEU A 54 -25.46 18.29 1.00
C LEU A 54 -24.22 18.83 1.72
N ARG A 55 -24.18 18.79 3.06
CA ARG A 55 -22.98 19.14 3.83
C ARG A 55 -21.85 18.13 3.58
N LEU A 56 -22.14 16.84 3.56
CA LEU A 56 -21.15 15.80 3.28
C LEU A 56 -20.62 15.90 1.85
N LEU A 57 -21.51 16.03 0.86
CA LEU A 57 -21.14 16.09 -0.55
C LEU A 57 -20.29 17.32 -0.89
N ARG A 58 -20.45 18.43 -0.16
CA ARG A 58 -19.61 19.62 -0.30
C ARG A 58 -18.14 19.38 0.05
N VAL A 59 -17.87 18.41 0.93
CA VAL A 59 -16.50 18.02 1.32
C VAL A 59 -15.98 16.93 0.38
N ILE A 60 -16.83 15.96 0.02
CA ILE A 60 -16.44 14.81 -0.81
C ILE A 60 -16.16 15.21 -2.27
N LEU A 61 -16.93 16.14 -2.83
CA LEU A 61 -16.87 16.44 -4.25
C LEU A 61 -15.51 17.01 -4.71
N PRO A 62 -14.90 17.99 -4.00
CA PRO A 62 -13.55 18.46 -4.37
C PRO A 62 -12.49 17.36 -4.35
N GLU A 63 -12.50 16.50 -3.33
CA GLU A 63 -11.57 15.35 -3.23
C GLU A 63 -11.76 14.38 -4.42
N LEU A 64 -13.01 14.10 -4.77
CA LEU A 64 -13.33 13.26 -5.93
C LEU A 64 -12.89 13.90 -7.26
N GLU A 65 -13.02 15.21 -7.39
CA GLU A 65 -12.55 15.95 -8.57
C GLU A 65 -11.02 15.92 -8.68
N GLU A 66 -10.30 16.02 -7.56
CA GLU A 66 -8.84 15.87 -7.51
C GLU A 66 -8.41 14.44 -7.87
N MET A 67 -9.10 13.41 -7.36
CA MET A 67 -8.85 12.01 -7.74
C MET A 67 -9.04 11.78 -9.25
N ILE A 68 -10.10 12.36 -9.84
CA ILE A 68 -10.36 12.27 -11.28
C ILE A 68 -9.28 13.02 -12.07
N ALA A 69 -8.87 14.21 -11.64
CA ALA A 69 -7.85 15.01 -12.31
C ALA A 69 -6.46 14.33 -12.29
N TRP A 70 -6.09 13.76 -11.15
CA TRP A 70 -4.88 12.94 -11.03
C TRP A 70 -4.96 11.72 -11.95
N GLY A 71 -6.08 11.00 -11.92
CA GLY A 71 -6.30 9.83 -12.75
C GLY A 71 -6.22 10.09 -14.25
N GLU A 72 -6.84 11.17 -14.71
CA GLU A 72 -6.75 11.61 -16.11
C GLU A 72 -5.31 11.93 -16.49
N SER A 73 -4.58 12.66 -15.64
CA SER A 73 -3.17 12.97 -15.87
C SER A 73 -2.31 11.71 -15.98
N SER A 74 -2.59 10.71 -15.14
CA SER A 74 -1.95 9.40 -15.19
C SER A 74 -2.28 8.65 -16.49
N CYS A 75 -3.55 8.58 -16.90
CA CYS A 75 -3.94 7.96 -18.17
C CYS A 75 -3.22 8.61 -19.37
N VAL A 76 -3.19 9.95 -19.44
CA VAL A 76 -2.48 10.69 -20.49
C VAL A 76 -0.97 10.40 -20.49
N ALA A 77 -0.36 10.31 -19.30
CA ALA A 77 1.05 9.97 -19.19
C ALA A 77 1.35 8.55 -19.71
N LEU A 78 0.48 7.58 -19.39
CA LEU A 78 0.62 6.18 -19.84
C LEU A 78 0.47 6.05 -21.36
N GLU A 79 -0.50 6.75 -21.95
CA GLU A 79 -0.68 6.84 -23.41
C GLU A 79 0.57 7.39 -24.13
N GLY A 80 1.32 8.27 -23.47
CA GLY A 80 2.54 8.87 -24.03
C GLY A 80 3.76 7.94 -24.02
N VAL A 81 3.80 6.93 -23.15
CA VAL A 81 4.96 6.03 -22.96
C VAL A 81 4.75 4.67 -23.63
N ALA A 82 3.51 4.21 -23.77
CA ALA A 82 3.19 2.88 -24.31
C ALA A 82 2.19 2.96 -25.48
N PRO A 83 2.61 3.36 -26.69
CA PRO A 83 1.73 3.40 -27.87
C PRO A 83 1.27 2.02 -28.35
N ASP A 84 1.90 0.94 -27.86
CA ASP A 84 1.64 -0.45 -28.27
C ASP A 84 0.65 -1.19 -27.35
N SER A 85 -0.31 -0.50 -26.71
CA SER A 85 -1.39 -1.19 -26.01
C SER A 85 -2.16 -2.05 -27.01
N HIS A 86 -2.22 -3.37 -26.79
CA HIS A 86 -2.89 -4.31 -27.70
C HIS A 86 -4.41 -4.10 -27.82
N GLU A 87 -5.00 -3.25 -26.97
CA GLU A 87 -6.44 -3.02 -26.87
C GLU A 87 -6.85 -1.59 -27.24
N ASP A 88 -8.04 -1.46 -27.84
CA ASP A 88 -8.67 -0.18 -28.15
C ASP A 88 -9.32 0.40 -26.88
N LEU A 89 -8.56 1.20 -26.12
CA LEU A 89 -9.02 1.84 -24.87
C LEU A 89 -10.31 2.68 -25.07
N PRO A 90 -10.46 3.51 -26.13
CA PRO A 90 -11.72 4.18 -26.41
C PRO A 90 -12.91 3.24 -26.56
N LYS A 91 -12.75 2.10 -27.25
CA LYS A 91 -13.80 1.09 -27.38
C LYS A 91 -14.12 0.46 -26.02
N TRP A 92 -13.11 0.08 -25.25
CA TRP A 92 -13.29 -0.45 -23.89
C TRP A 92 -14.08 0.51 -23.00
N ARG A 93 -13.71 1.80 -23.00
CA ARG A 93 -14.43 2.85 -22.26
C ARG A 93 -15.91 2.91 -22.65
N GLN A 94 -16.21 2.75 -23.94
CA GLN A 94 -17.58 2.76 -24.43
C GLN A 94 -18.37 1.53 -23.98
N GLU A 95 -17.74 0.35 -23.92
CA GLU A 95 -18.33 -0.87 -23.37
C GLU A 95 -18.69 -0.71 -21.89
N LEU A 96 -17.76 -0.18 -21.08
CA LEU A 96 -18.01 0.13 -19.67
C LEU A 96 -19.14 1.15 -19.47
N LYS A 97 -19.19 2.21 -20.29
CA LYS A 97 -20.32 3.16 -20.30
C LYS A 97 -21.65 2.49 -20.68
N GLY A 98 -21.61 1.46 -21.53
CA GLY A 98 -22.76 0.63 -21.86
C GLY A 98 -23.32 -0.10 -20.63
N TRP A 99 -22.46 -0.71 -19.81
CA TRP A 99 -22.86 -1.33 -18.55
C TRP A 99 -23.47 -0.33 -17.57
N LEU A 100 -22.86 0.86 -17.43
CA LEU A 100 -23.41 1.93 -16.59
C LEU A 100 -24.78 2.39 -17.08
N ALA A 101 -24.97 2.54 -18.40
CA ALA A 101 -26.26 2.90 -18.98
C ALA A 101 -27.32 1.79 -18.79
N ALA A 102 -26.91 0.52 -18.87
CA ALA A 102 -27.79 -0.62 -18.59
C ALA A 102 -28.23 -0.70 -17.12
N ALA A 103 -27.50 -0.05 -16.21
CA ALA A 103 -27.92 0.13 -14.83
C ALA A 103 -28.83 1.36 -14.60
N GLY A 104 -29.10 2.18 -15.62
CA GLY A 104 -29.78 3.46 -15.46
C GLY A 104 -28.91 4.54 -14.83
N GLY A 105 -27.58 4.45 -15.00
CA GLY A 105 -26.60 5.28 -14.30
C GLY A 105 -26.28 4.75 -12.90
N LEU A 106 -25.38 5.42 -12.19
CA LEU A 106 -24.95 4.96 -10.85
C LEU A 106 -26.09 5.05 -9.82
N ALA A 107 -26.97 6.04 -9.95
CA ALA A 107 -28.15 6.20 -9.11
C ALA A 107 -29.36 5.35 -9.56
N GLY A 108 -29.30 4.71 -10.73
CA GLY A 108 -30.41 3.93 -11.29
C GLY A 108 -31.67 4.75 -11.60
N THR A 109 -31.52 6.06 -11.85
CA THR A 109 -32.64 6.99 -12.07
C THR A 109 -33.04 7.14 -13.54
N ARG A 110 -32.21 6.67 -14.47
CA ARG A 110 -32.43 6.80 -15.91
C ARG A 110 -33.02 5.52 -16.49
N ASP A 111 -33.70 5.62 -17.63
CA ASP A 111 -34.23 4.46 -18.36
C ASP A 111 -33.07 3.52 -18.78
N PRO A 112 -33.07 2.26 -18.29
CA PRO A 112 -32.02 1.30 -18.64
C PRO A 112 -32.01 0.96 -20.13
N VAL A 113 -30.81 0.78 -20.68
CA VAL A 113 -30.60 0.26 -22.05
C VAL A 113 -30.22 -1.22 -22.04
N ALA A 114 -30.17 -1.83 -23.23
CA ALA A 114 -29.67 -3.19 -23.35
C ALA A 114 -28.18 -3.27 -22.91
N PRO A 115 -27.81 -4.24 -22.05
CA PRO A 115 -26.42 -4.40 -21.65
C PRO A 115 -25.55 -4.90 -22.81
N PRO A 116 -24.25 -4.56 -22.84
CA PRO A 116 -23.29 -5.20 -23.74
C PRO A 116 -22.98 -6.64 -23.29
N ASP A 117 -22.12 -7.34 -24.02
CA ASP A 117 -21.66 -8.68 -23.65
C ASP A 117 -20.47 -8.60 -22.67
N PRO A 118 -20.44 -9.41 -21.58
CA PRO A 118 -19.31 -9.45 -20.66
C PRO A 118 -18.03 -9.91 -21.38
N ARG A 119 -16.94 -9.18 -21.18
CA ARG A 119 -15.66 -9.48 -21.83
C ARG A 119 -14.72 -10.17 -20.84
N TYR A 120 -14.35 -9.50 -19.77
CA TYR A 120 -13.39 -10.01 -18.79
C TYR A 120 -14.04 -10.59 -17.54
N SER A 121 -15.22 -10.12 -17.17
CA SER A 121 -16.00 -10.65 -16.03
C SER A 121 -16.65 -12.00 -16.30
N SER A 122 -16.50 -12.54 -17.52
CA SER A 122 -16.91 -13.90 -17.87
C SER A 122 -16.09 -14.99 -17.16
N ARG A 123 -14.97 -14.61 -16.53
CA ARG A 123 -14.11 -15.48 -15.71
C ARG A 123 -14.10 -14.98 -14.27
N ASP A 124 -13.98 -15.92 -13.34
CA ASP A 124 -13.82 -15.58 -11.92
C ASP A 124 -12.48 -14.87 -11.70
N PHE A 125 -12.52 -13.75 -10.96
CA PHE A 125 -11.31 -13.05 -10.55
C PHE A 125 -10.55 -13.87 -9.49
N SER A 126 -9.27 -14.12 -9.76
CA SER A 126 -8.34 -14.74 -8.82
C SER A 126 -7.27 -13.72 -8.47
N TYR A 127 -7.16 -13.40 -7.17
CA TYR A 127 -6.10 -12.53 -6.68
C TYR A 127 -4.76 -13.25 -6.77
N ASP A 128 -3.79 -12.61 -7.43
CA ASP A 128 -2.40 -13.06 -7.47
C ASP A 128 -1.67 -12.44 -6.27
N GLY A 129 -1.28 -13.30 -5.31
CA GLY A 129 -0.57 -12.87 -4.11
C GLY A 129 0.86 -12.42 -4.34
N THR A 130 1.37 -12.49 -5.58
CA THR A 130 2.72 -12.08 -5.95
C THR A 130 2.74 -10.62 -6.38
N PRO A 131 3.41 -9.72 -5.64
CA PRO A 131 3.56 -8.32 -6.03
C PRO A 131 4.30 -8.18 -7.37
N ARG A 132 3.92 -7.15 -8.13
CA ARG A 132 4.53 -6.85 -9.43
C ARG A 132 5.00 -5.41 -9.44
N ARG A 133 6.30 -5.25 -9.24
CA ARG A 133 6.97 -3.96 -9.29
C ARG A 133 7.56 -3.72 -10.66
N ASP A 134 7.56 -2.45 -11.07
CA ASP A 134 8.16 -2.04 -12.34
C ASP A 134 9.69 -1.91 -12.22
N GLU A 135 10.33 -1.46 -13.29
CA GLU A 135 11.78 -1.34 -13.40
C GLU A 135 12.44 -0.44 -12.35
N ARG A 136 11.67 0.37 -11.61
CA ARG A 136 12.18 1.20 -10.52
C ARG A 136 12.59 0.37 -9.30
N PHE A 137 12.18 -0.90 -9.23
CA PHE A 137 12.41 -1.79 -8.10
C PHE A 137 13.28 -2.99 -8.51
N PRO A 138 14.59 -2.76 -8.76
CA PRO A 138 15.48 -3.85 -9.15
C PRO A 138 15.72 -4.81 -7.97
N ASP A 139 16.01 -6.06 -8.30
CA ASP A 139 16.37 -7.12 -7.35
C ASP A 139 15.34 -7.25 -6.20
N PRO A 140 14.09 -7.65 -6.52
CA PRO A 140 12.96 -7.60 -5.60
C PRO A 140 12.98 -8.67 -4.50
N TYR A 141 14.05 -9.46 -4.42
CA TYR A 141 14.32 -10.45 -3.38
C TYR A 141 15.45 -10.03 -2.43
N ASN A 142 16.08 -8.87 -2.68
CA ASN A 142 17.24 -8.43 -1.92
C ASN A 142 16.90 -8.06 -0.47
N MET A 143 17.54 -8.73 0.45
CA MET A 143 17.42 -8.46 1.89
C MET A 143 18.80 -8.15 2.54
N GLY A 144 19.75 -7.65 1.75
CA GLY A 144 21.17 -7.48 2.09
C GLY A 144 21.52 -6.36 3.07
N VAL A 145 20.54 -5.55 3.51
CA VAL A 145 20.78 -4.41 4.42
C VAL A 145 19.70 -4.36 5.49
N HIS A 146 20.09 -4.50 6.76
CA HIS A 146 19.17 -4.51 7.90
C HIS A 146 18.94 -3.11 8.50
N ALA A 147 18.02 -2.34 7.92
CA ALA A 147 17.80 -0.94 8.30
C ALA A 147 17.57 -0.71 9.83
N GLU A 148 16.84 -1.60 10.51
CA GLU A 148 16.57 -1.43 11.94
C GLU A 148 17.82 -1.61 12.83
N GLU A 149 18.68 -2.60 12.57
CA GLU A 149 19.97 -2.76 13.25
C GLU A 149 20.83 -1.48 13.09
N PHE A 150 20.89 -0.91 11.88
CA PHE A 150 21.62 0.34 11.65
C PHE A 150 21.05 1.51 12.47
N LEU A 151 19.73 1.65 12.55
CA LEU A 151 19.08 2.73 13.31
C LEU A 151 19.37 2.64 14.81
N HIS A 152 19.43 1.43 15.35
CA HIS A 152 19.65 1.21 16.79
C HIS A 152 21.14 1.21 17.20
N ASP A 153 22.07 1.09 16.26
CA ASP A 153 23.51 1.21 16.56
C ASP A 153 23.87 2.67 16.93
N SER A 154 24.25 2.89 18.19
CA SER A 154 24.60 4.22 18.71
C SER A 154 25.96 4.74 18.23
N SER A 155 26.75 3.93 17.52
CA SER A 155 28.05 4.32 16.97
C SER A 155 27.94 5.11 15.65
N PHE A 156 26.78 5.08 15.01
CA PHE A 156 26.49 5.84 13.79
C PHE A 156 25.85 7.20 14.07
N GLU A 157 26.24 8.19 13.28
CA GLU A 157 25.72 9.55 13.36
C GLU A 157 24.25 9.61 12.92
N ILE A 158 23.44 10.40 13.63
CA ILE A 158 22.00 10.54 13.37
C ILE A 158 21.74 11.06 11.95
N ARG A 159 22.60 11.95 11.45
CA ARG A 159 22.51 12.51 10.09
C ARG A 159 22.63 11.46 8.97
N ASP A 160 23.15 10.28 9.26
CA ASP A 160 23.28 9.17 8.31
C ASP A 160 22.13 8.16 8.48
N LYS A 161 21.63 8.01 9.71
CA LYS A 161 20.42 7.21 10.04
C LYS A 161 19.16 7.67 9.30
N ILE A 162 19.05 8.94 8.94
CA ILE A 162 17.89 9.45 8.19
C ILE A 162 17.67 8.72 6.86
N PHE A 163 18.72 8.21 6.21
CA PHE A 163 18.58 7.48 4.95
C PHE A 163 18.02 6.08 5.16
N MET A 164 18.32 5.44 6.29
CA MET A 164 17.64 4.21 6.70
C MET A 164 16.19 4.48 7.07
N MET A 165 15.87 5.64 7.65
CA MET A 165 14.47 6.03 7.89
C MET A 165 13.70 6.26 6.58
N PHE A 166 14.30 6.96 5.59
CA PHE A 166 13.68 7.11 4.27
C PHE A 166 13.49 5.76 3.57
N PHE A 167 14.47 4.85 3.66
CA PHE A 167 14.34 3.48 3.18
C PHE A 167 13.18 2.74 3.86
N LYS A 168 13.08 2.80 5.19
CA LYS A 168 12.01 2.14 5.94
C LYS A 168 10.64 2.64 5.50
N ARG A 169 10.46 3.96 5.35
CA ARG A 169 9.21 4.54 4.85
C ARG A 169 8.92 4.07 3.43
N LEU A 170 9.88 4.15 2.51
CA LEU A 170 9.70 3.69 1.13
C LEU A 170 9.35 2.19 1.05
N ARG A 171 9.94 1.36 1.91
CA ARG A 171 9.65 -0.08 2.02
C ARG A 171 8.21 -0.36 2.45
N GLU A 172 7.52 0.58 3.11
CA GLU A 172 6.12 0.39 3.51
C GLU A 172 5.15 0.23 2.32
N ILE A 173 5.61 0.37 1.07
CA ILE A 173 4.86 -0.08 -0.12
C ILE A 173 4.41 -1.55 -0.06
N ASP A 174 5.12 -2.39 0.71
CA ASP A 174 4.72 -3.77 1.00
C ASP A 174 3.38 -3.85 1.76
N VAL A 175 3.08 -2.88 2.61
CA VAL A 175 1.91 -2.88 3.48
C VAL A 175 0.62 -2.74 2.68
N PRO A 176 0.42 -1.76 1.76
CA PRO A 176 -0.77 -1.71 0.93
C PRO A 176 -0.87 -2.89 -0.04
N GLU A 177 0.25 -3.43 -0.55
CA GLU A 177 0.29 -4.64 -1.38
C GLU A 177 -0.33 -5.85 -0.63
N MET A 178 0.01 -6.00 0.65
CA MET A 178 -0.55 -7.03 1.52
C MET A 178 -1.97 -6.68 1.99
N MET A 179 -2.25 -5.47 2.45
CA MET A 179 -3.57 -5.08 2.98
C MET A 179 -4.69 -5.17 1.95
N ALA A 180 -4.39 -4.89 0.67
CA ALA A 180 -5.34 -5.05 -0.42
C ALA A 180 -5.89 -6.48 -0.50
N SER A 181 -5.03 -7.48 -0.22
CA SER A 181 -5.42 -8.89 -0.19
C SER A 181 -6.38 -9.21 0.97
N ILE A 182 -6.17 -8.62 2.15
CA ILE A 182 -7.06 -8.76 3.31
C ILE A 182 -8.44 -8.26 2.91
N LEU A 183 -8.53 -7.04 2.39
CA LEU A 183 -9.80 -6.43 1.97
C LEU A 183 -10.53 -7.30 0.94
N TYR A 184 -9.82 -7.77 -0.09
CA TYR A 184 -10.39 -8.56 -1.16
C TYR A 184 -10.89 -9.93 -0.69
N GLU A 185 -10.05 -10.68 0.03
CA GLU A 185 -10.34 -12.05 0.43
C GLU A 185 -11.38 -12.11 1.56
N THR A 186 -11.33 -11.20 2.53
CA THR A 186 -12.38 -11.01 3.54
C THR A 186 -13.73 -10.68 2.87
N PHE A 187 -13.75 -9.79 1.87
CA PHE A 187 -14.99 -9.45 1.18
C PHE A 187 -15.58 -10.64 0.40
N THR A 188 -14.73 -11.45 -0.21
CA THR A 188 -15.14 -12.63 -0.99
C THR A 188 -15.37 -13.87 -0.13
N GLY A 189 -15.08 -13.82 1.17
CA GLY A 189 -15.24 -14.92 2.11
C GLY A 189 -14.23 -16.06 1.92
N LYS A 190 -13.12 -15.81 1.21
CA LYS A 190 -12.03 -16.77 1.06
C LYS A 190 -11.12 -16.70 2.29
N GLY A 191 -10.87 -17.84 2.94
CA GLY A 191 -9.89 -17.93 4.04
C GLY A 191 -10.39 -17.49 5.42
N GLU A 192 -11.69 -17.24 5.63
CA GLU A 192 -12.26 -17.03 6.96
C GLU A 192 -12.84 -18.32 7.57
N GLU A 193 -12.68 -18.51 8.88
CA GLU A 193 -13.38 -19.59 9.62
C GLU A 193 -14.90 -19.40 9.68
N GLN A 194 -15.41 -18.17 9.49
CA GLN A 194 -16.83 -17.83 9.66
C GLN A 194 -17.54 -17.20 8.45
N GLY A 195 -16.90 -17.13 7.28
CA GLY A 195 -17.54 -16.77 6.00
C GLY A 195 -18.43 -15.51 6.04
N SER A 196 -18.14 -14.55 6.93
CA SER A 196 -19.07 -13.46 7.23
C SER A 196 -18.44 -12.14 6.80
N LYS A 197 -19.06 -11.50 5.79
CA LYS A 197 -18.67 -10.17 5.34
C LYS A 197 -18.62 -9.23 6.54
N ARG A 198 -17.45 -8.60 6.76
CA ARG A 198 -17.26 -7.58 7.78
C ARG A 198 -18.20 -6.38 7.52
N PRO A 199 -18.58 -5.60 8.55
CA PRO A 199 -19.41 -4.41 8.35
C PRO A 199 -18.66 -3.34 7.53
N TRP A 200 -19.39 -2.41 6.90
CA TRP A 200 -18.79 -1.32 6.10
C TRP A 200 -17.72 -0.52 6.86
N GLY A 201 -17.90 -0.33 8.16
CA GLY A 201 -16.92 0.35 9.02
C GLY A 201 -15.52 -0.28 8.96
N PHE A 202 -15.43 -1.61 8.84
CA PHE A 202 -14.16 -2.32 8.69
C PHE A 202 -13.45 -1.90 7.41
N TYR A 203 -14.14 -1.98 6.27
CA TYR A 203 -13.55 -1.62 4.98
C TYR A 203 -13.15 -0.15 4.92
N ARG A 204 -13.96 0.74 5.49
CA ARG A 204 -13.64 2.17 5.57
C ARG A 204 -12.34 2.39 6.36
N ASP A 205 -12.23 1.80 7.54
CA ASP A 205 -11.08 2.02 8.42
C ASP A 205 -9.81 1.34 7.86
N MET A 206 -9.92 0.10 7.38
CA MET A 206 -8.80 -0.60 6.75
C MET A 206 -8.33 0.06 5.44
N THR A 207 -9.24 0.63 4.64
CA THR A 207 -8.87 1.39 3.43
C THR A 207 -8.20 2.71 3.78
N ARG A 208 -8.61 3.34 4.89
CA ARG A 208 -7.93 4.54 5.41
C ARG A 208 -6.48 4.22 5.77
N GLN A 209 -6.26 3.16 6.53
CA GLN A 209 -4.90 2.73 6.86
C GLN A 209 -4.11 2.35 5.61
N LEU A 210 -4.68 1.58 4.69
CA LEU A 210 -4.01 1.22 3.42
C LEU A 210 -3.50 2.47 2.68
N TRP A 211 -4.31 3.54 2.63
CA TRP A 211 -3.90 4.80 2.04
C TRP A 211 -2.78 5.50 2.82
N ASP A 212 -2.84 5.49 4.14
CA ASP A 212 -1.80 6.08 5.00
C ASP A 212 -0.45 5.39 4.76
N GLU A 213 -0.41 4.06 4.65
CA GLU A 213 0.82 3.31 4.35
C GLU A 213 1.36 3.57 2.93
N ALA A 214 0.46 3.68 1.94
CA ALA A 214 0.87 4.09 0.58
C ALA A 214 1.49 5.50 0.60
N ARG A 215 0.93 6.41 1.40
CA ARG A 215 1.47 7.76 1.59
C ARG A 215 2.80 7.73 2.35
N HIS A 216 2.99 6.87 3.34
CA HIS A 216 4.26 6.72 4.02
C HIS A 216 5.37 6.29 3.05
N ALA A 217 5.08 5.35 2.13
CA ALA A 217 5.99 4.99 1.05
C ALA A 217 6.41 6.20 0.21
N MET A 218 5.46 7.06 -0.15
CA MET A 218 5.74 8.32 -0.86
C MET A 218 6.61 9.28 -0.04
N MET A 219 6.44 9.35 1.28
CA MET A 219 7.31 10.18 2.13
C MET A 219 8.78 9.75 2.06
N GLY A 220 9.03 8.43 2.04
CA GLY A 220 10.37 7.87 1.86
C GLY A 220 10.98 8.20 0.50
N GLU A 221 10.20 8.03 -0.58
CA GLU A 221 10.59 8.43 -1.94
C GLU A 221 10.99 9.92 -2.00
N VAL A 222 10.16 10.80 -1.46
CA VAL A 222 10.42 12.25 -1.43
C VAL A 222 11.64 12.57 -0.57
N GLY A 223 11.89 11.79 0.49
CA GLY A 223 13.10 11.85 1.31
C GLY A 223 14.39 11.66 0.50
N PHE A 224 14.45 10.61 -0.32
CA PHE A 224 15.58 10.40 -1.23
C PHE A 224 15.67 11.47 -2.31
N ALA A 225 14.54 11.80 -2.95
CA ALA A 225 14.51 12.76 -4.05
C ALA A 225 15.05 14.15 -3.62
N ARG A 226 14.67 14.65 -2.43
CA ARG A 226 15.20 15.94 -1.94
C ARG A 226 16.70 15.89 -1.69
N SER A 227 17.20 14.72 -1.31
CA SER A 227 18.61 14.50 -0.98
C SER A 227 19.48 14.35 -2.22
N GLY A 228 18.88 14.49 -3.41
CA GLY A 228 19.56 14.30 -4.69
C GLY A 228 19.92 12.84 -4.97
N ILE A 229 19.26 11.90 -4.29
CA ILE A 229 19.49 10.46 -4.45
C ILE A 229 18.45 9.88 -5.40
N ASN A 230 18.93 9.22 -6.45
CA ASN A 230 18.09 8.43 -7.34
C ASN A 230 17.82 7.06 -6.71
N TRP A 231 16.83 6.99 -5.80
CA TRP A 231 16.53 5.79 -5.01
C TRP A 231 16.40 4.49 -5.84
N PRO A 232 15.81 4.47 -7.05
CA PRO A 232 15.69 3.24 -7.85
C PRO A 232 17.04 2.57 -8.15
N ALA A 233 18.10 3.37 -8.28
CA ALA A 233 19.45 2.87 -8.50
C ALA A 233 20.19 2.57 -7.18
N ALA A 234 19.88 3.33 -6.12
CA ALA A 234 20.68 3.37 -4.89
C ALA A 234 20.27 2.33 -3.83
N VAL A 235 19.00 1.95 -3.76
CA VAL A 235 18.50 1.01 -2.74
C VAL A 235 17.80 -0.20 -3.37
N ARG A 236 17.53 -1.23 -2.57
CA ARG A 236 16.75 -2.40 -3.00
C ARG A 236 15.51 -2.54 -2.13
N ILE A 237 14.38 -2.13 -2.69
CA ILE A 237 13.06 -2.26 -2.07
C ILE A 237 12.49 -3.60 -2.57
N ASN A 238 12.61 -4.64 -1.76
CA ASN A 238 12.14 -6.01 -2.04
C ASN A 238 10.65 -6.19 -1.69
N TYR A 239 9.99 -7.20 -2.25
CA TYR A 239 8.57 -7.49 -1.98
C TYR A 239 8.35 -8.75 -1.12
N THR A 240 9.42 -9.28 -0.51
CA THR A 240 9.41 -10.65 0.02
C THR A 240 8.47 -10.78 1.20
N TRP A 241 8.30 -9.70 1.98
CA TRP A 241 7.36 -9.65 3.09
C TRP A 241 5.91 -9.76 2.61
N SER A 242 5.47 -8.89 1.70
CA SER A 242 4.10 -8.91 1.20
C SER A 242 3.80 -10.20 0.43
N LYS A 243 4.75 -10.69 -0.39
CA LYS A 243 4.67 -12.00 -1.06
C LYS A 243 4.51 -13.15 -0.05
N GLY A 244 5.39 -13.23 0.95
CA GLY A 244 5.37 -14.30 1.95
C GLY A 244 4.04 -14.32 2.71
N LEU A 245 3.58 -13.17 3.20
CA LEU A 245 2.30 -13.06 3.87
C LEU A 245 1.13 -13.45 2.97
N ASN A 246 1.11 -12.98 1.72
CA ASN A 246 0.02 -13.28 0.79
C ASN A 246 -0.07 -14.75 0.39
N GLN A 247 1.06 -15.46 0.35
CA GLN A 247 1.12 -16.84 -0.12
C GLN A 247 1.02 -17.87 1.01
N GLN A 248 1.39 -17.49 2.24
CA GLN A 248 1.49 -18.42 3.37
C GLN A 248 0.39 -18.24 4.42
N LEU A 249 -0.28 -17.09 4.47
CA LEU A 249 -1.25 -16.76 5.52
C LEU A 249 -2.66 -16.48 4.98
N THR A 250 -3.66 -16.83 5.81
CA THR A 250 -5.05 -16.40 5.60
C THR A 250 -5.22 -14.89 5.81
N PRO A 251 -6.33 -14.26 5.34
CA PRO A 251 -6.61 -12.85 5.60
C PRO A 251 -6.60 -12.48 7.09
N ARG A 252 -7.12 -13.37 7.95
CA ARG A 252 -7.15 -13.15 9.41
C ARG A 252 -5.75 -13.15 10.00
N GLU A 253 -4.91 -14.09 9.58
CA GLU A 253 -3.53 -14.19 10.05
C GLU A 253 -2.70 -13.00 9.56
N ARG A 254 -2.88 -12.55 8.32
CA ARG A 254 -2.25 -11.32 7.81
C ARG A 254 -2.64 -10.09 8.64
N HIS A 255 -3.93 -9.93 8.98
CA HIS A 255 -4.39 -8.85 9.85
C HIS A 255 -3.81 -8.96 11.27
N ALA A 256 -3.62 -10.18 11.78
CA ALA A 256 -2.96 -10.41 13.06
C ALA A 256 -1.49 -9.97 13.06
N VAL A 257 -0.74 -10.30 12.00
CA VAL A 257 0.65 -9.85 11.82
C VAL A 257 0.73 -8.34 11.72
N LEU A 258 -0.16 -7.72 10.93
CA LEU A 258 -0.25 -6.27 10.79
C LEU A 258 -0.41 -5.58 12.15
N TRP A 259 -1.42 -5.97 12.93
CA TRP A 259 -1.64 -5.37 14.24
C TRP A 259 -0.51 -5.65 15.24
N PHE A 260 0.10 -6.84 15.20
CA PHE A 260 1.23 -7.17 16.07
C PHE A 260 2.41 -6.21 15.86
N ILE A 261 2.73 -5.91 14.60
CA ILE A 261 3.78 -4.96 14.23
C ILE A 261 3.41 -3.54 14.71
N GLU A 262 2.22 -3.05 14.38
CA GLU A 262 1.73 -1.73 14.82
C GLU A 262 1.82 -1.55 16.34
N GLN A 263 1.42 -2.56 17.09
CA GLN A 263 1.44 -2.54 18.54
C GLN A 263 2.89 -2.47 19.07
N GLY A 264 3.84 -3.17 18.43
CA GLY A 264 5.27 -3.09 18.74
C GLY A 264 5.87 -1.70 18.49
N LEU A 265 5.41 -1.02 17.43
CA LEU A 265 5.83 0.33 17.06
C LEU A 265 5.41 1.41 18.07
N MET A 266 4.44 1.13 18.95
CA MET A 266 4.01 2.05 20.02
C MET A 266 4.92 2.04 21.26
N SER A 267 5.95 1.19 21.28
CA SER A 267 6.96 1.18 22.34
C SER A 267 7.90 2.39 22.25
N LYS A 268 8.70 2.62 23.30
CA LYS A 268 9.70 3.71 23.30
C LYS A 268 10.78 3.56 22.23
N THR A 269 11.01 2.35 21.75
CA THR A 269 11.99 2.02 20.71
C THR A 269 11.40 2.03 19.30
N GLY A 270 10.08 2.25 19.16
CA GLY A 270 9.40 2.35 17.87
C GLY A 270 9.29 3.79 17.36
N LYS A 271 8.08 4.22 16.99
CA LYS A 271 7.84 5.50 16.28
C LYS A 271 8.31 6.74 17.06
N ARG A 272 8.23 6.67 18.40
CA ARG A 272 8.80 7.71 19.26
C ARG A 272 10.31 7.88 19.04
N PHE A 273 11.06 6.79 18.98
CA PHE A 273 12.51 6.83 18.76
C PHE A 273 12.84 7.36 17.37
N GLU A 274 12.07 6.97 16.35
CA GLU A 274 12.25 7.48 14.99
C GLU A 274 11.97 8.99 14.89
N TRP A 275 10.95 9.48 15.61
CA TRP A 275 10.69 10.92 15.73
C TRP A 275 11.80 11.67 16.48
N GLU A 276 12.32 11.10 17.58
CA GLU A 276 13.47 11.67 18.31
C GLU A 276 14.70 11.75 17.40
N LEU A 277 15.01 10.69 16.64
CA LEU A 277 16.09 10.71 15.63
C LEU A 277 15.84 11.75 14.52
N GLY A 278 14.61 11.84 14.01
CA GLY A 278 14.24 12.85 13.00
C GLY A 278 14.49 14.27 13.50
N THR A 279 14.08 14.56 14.74
CA THR A 279 14.29 15.85 15.40
C THR A 279 15.78 16.14 15.62
N GLU A 280 16.52 15.18 16.17
CA GLU A 280 17.95 15.34 16.50
C GLU A 280 18.85 15.40 15.25
N SER A 281 18.39 14.88 14.12
CA SER A 281 19.13 14.92 12.85
C SER A 281 19.37 16.34 12.31
N GLY A 282 18.52 17.30 12.71
CA GLY A 282 18.47 18.63 12.13
C GLY A 282 17.88 18.69 10.72
N ASP A 283 17.41 17.57 10.15
CA ASP A 283 16.68 17.55 8.88
C ASP A 283 15.18 17.82 9.12
N ALA A 284 14.73 19.02 8.77
CA ALA A 284 13.38 19.47 9.03
C ALA A 284 12.29 18.62 8.36
N PHE A 285 12.59 17.94 7.25
CA PHE A 285 11.61 17.03 6.66
C PHE A 285 11.58 15.69 7.36
N SER A 286 12.75 15.15 7.75
CA SER A 286 12.79 13.92 8.55
C SER A 286 11.99 14.11 9.84
N GLU A 287 12.15 15.24 10.54
CA GLU A 287 11.29 15.56 11.68
C GLU A 287 9.80 15.57 11.31
N LEU A 288 9.45 16.30 10.24
CA LEU A 288 8.07 16.44 9.77
C LEU A 288 7.41 15.08 9.45
N ILE A 289 8.07 14.23 8.65
CA ILE A 289 7.43 12.98 8.24
C ILE A 289 7.28 12.00 9.38
N GLN A 290 8.20 11.99 10.35
CA GLN A 290 8.10 11.09 11.49
C GLN A 290 6.99 11.51 12.46
N ASP A 291 6.72 12.81 12.57
CA ASP A 291 5.57 13.30 13.35
C ASP A 291 4.23 12.84 12.74
N PHE A 292 4.07 13.00 11.42
CA PHE A 292 2.85 12.57 10.72
C PHE A 292 2.68 11.06 10.69
N ASP A 293 3.74 10.33 10.35
CA ASP A 293 3.78 8.87 10.39
C ASP A 293 3.41 8.35 11.78
N TRP A 294 3.99 8.90 12.85
CA TRP A 294 3.61 8.49 14.21
C TRP A 294 2.13 8.80 14.51
N ALA A 295 1.60 9.95 14.09
CA ALA A 295 0.20 10.28 14.28
C ALA A 295 -0.76 9.30 13.58
N ASP A 296 -0.40 8.85 12.37
CA ASP A 296 -1.16 7.86 11.61
C ASP A 296 -1.09 6.48 12.29
N GLU A 297 0.06 6.09 12.81
CA GLU A 297 0.25 4.78 13.47
C GLU A 297 -0.51 4.66 14.81
N VAL A 298 -0.76 5.79 15.48
CA VAL A 298 -1.69 5.84 16.62
C VAL A 298 -3.12 5.52 16.19
N LEU A 299 -3.53 5.97 14.99
CA LEU A 299 -4.82 5.61 14.40
C LEU A 299 -4.84 4.13 14.00
N HIS A 300 -3.77 3.62 13.37
CA HIS A 300 -3.67 2.21 12.95
C HIS A 300 -3.81 1.25 14.13
N ALA A 301 -3.07 1.50 15.22
CA ALA A 301 -3.20 0.71 16.45
C ALA A 301 -4.64 0.71 17.02
N ARG A 302 -5.40 1.80 16.84
CA ARG A 302 -6.83 1.84 17.21
C ARG A 302 -7.70 1.03 16.24
N ILE A 303 -7.42 1.08 14.93
CA ILE A 303 -8.12 0.29 13.90
C ILE A 303 -7.96 -1.20 14.21
N GLY A 304 -6.74 -1.68 14.45
CA GLY A 304 -6.52 -3.09 14.81
C GLY A 304 -7.14 -3.46 16.17
N ARG A 305 -7.19 -2.54 17.14
CA ARG A 305 -7.98 -2.79 18.37
C ARG A 305 -9.46 -2.99 18.10
N GLU A 306 -10.05 -2.19 17.21
CA GLU A 306 -11.47 -2.28 16.85
C GLU A 306 -11.78 -3.57 16.09
N TRP A 307 -10.92 -3.95 15.14
CA TRP A 307 -11.24 -4.95 14.14
C TRP A 307 -10.53 -6.29 14.30
N TYR A 308 -9.54 -6.39 15.19
CA TYR A 308 -8.81 -7.63 15.46
C TYR A 308 -8.82 -7.97 16.96
N VAL A 309 -8.38 -7.08 17.83
CA VAL A 309 -8.21 -7.38 19.27
C VAL A 309 -9.53 -7.72 19.96
N LYS A 310 -10.66 -7.12 19.55
CA LYS A 310 -11.99 -7.43 20.11
C LYS A 310 -12.41 -8.90 19.97
N ASP A 311 -11.77 -9.64 19.07
CA ASP A 311 -12.03 -11.07 18.90
C ASP A 311 -11.32 -11.93 19.96
N PHE A 312 -10.52 -11.33 20.85
CA PHE A 312 -9.73 -12.00 21.89
C PHE A 312 -10.15 -11.56 23.29
N GLU A 313 -9.90 -12.41 24.30
CA GLU A 313 -10.18 -12.09 25.70
C GLU A 313 -9.24 -11.00 26.23
N THR A 314 -7.97 -11.06 25.84
CA THR A 314 -6.94 -10.10 26.27
C THR A 314 -6.08 -9.60 25.10
N THR A 315 -5.44 -8.46 25.30
CA THR A 315 -4.46 -7.90 24.35
C THR A 315 -3.24 -8.81 24.19
N GLU A 316 -2.87 -9.52 25.24
CA GLU A 316 -1.76 -10.45 25.30
C GLU A 316 -2.04 -11.69 24.43
N ASP A 317 -3.26 -12.22 24.46
CA ASP A 317 -3.67 -13.33 23.59
C ASP A 317 -3.64 -12.92 22.11
N ALA A 318 -4.12 -11.70 21.81
CA ALA A 318 -4.07 -11.14 20.47
C ALA A 318 -2.61 -10.97 19.98
N ALA A 319 -1.69 -10.54 20.86
CA ALA A 319 -0.28 -10.40 20.53
C ALA A 319 0.42 -11.76 20.34
N ALA A 320 0.13 -12.74 21.20
CA ALA A 320 0.65 -14.08 21.07
C ALA A 320 0.21 -14.76 19.76
N TYR A 321 -1.06 -14.58 19.37
CA TYR A 321 -1.56 -15.09 18.09
C TYR A 321 -0.88 -14.39 16.90
N GLY A 322 -0.74 -13.06 16.94
CA GLY A 322 -0.06 -12.30 15.89
C GLY A 322 1.39 -12.72 15.69
N ASN A 323 2.16 -12.87 16.78
CA ASN A 323 3.53 -13.36 16.71
C ASN A 323 3.60 -14.78 16.12
N ALA A 324 2.76 -15.69 16.62
CA ALA A 324 2.70 -17.06 16.11
C ALA A 324 2.28 -17.14 14.63
N CYS A 325 1.50 -16.16 14.13
CA CYS A 325 1.19 -16.07 12.71
C CYS A 325 2.39 -15.61 11.89
N TRP A 326 3.18 -14.66 12.40
CA TRP A 326 4.39 -14.20 11.73
C TRP A 326 5.45 -15.31 11.69
N ASP A 327 5.58 -16.11 12.75
CA ASP A 327 6.53 -17.23 12.82
C ASP A 327 6.25 -18.34 11.79
N LYS A 328 5.03 -18.42 11.23
CA LYS A 328 4.72 -19.35 10.13
C LYS A 328 5.38 -18.94 8.81
N VAL A 329 5.76 -17.68 8.67
CA VAL A 329 6.25 -17.11 7.42
C VAL A 329 7.72 -17.44 7.28
N VAL A 330 8.03 -18.44 6.47
CA VAL A 330 9.41 -18.85 6.23
C VAL A 330 10.05 -17.91 5.22
N SER A 331 11.27 -17.44 5.54
CA SER A 331 12.13 -16.71 4.61
C SER A 331 12.93 -17.70 3.78
N ASP A 332 12.74 -17.68 2.47
CA ASP A 332 13.47 -18.52 1.51
C ASP A 332 14.83 -17.90 1.14
N TRP A 333 15.50 -17.20 2.07
CA TRP A 333 16.73 -16.43 1.82
C TRP A 333 17.77 -17.20 1.01
N GLU A 334 18.21 -18.37 1.51
CA GLU A 334 19.23 -19.17 0.81
C GLU A 334 18.71 -19.72 -0.50
N GLN A 335 17.43 -20.12 -0.57
CA GLN A 335 16.84 -20.65 -1.79
C GLN A 335 16.75 -19.59 -2.90
N TRP A 336 16.41 -18.33 -2.58
CA TRP A 336 16.40 -17.26 -3.57
C TRP A 336 17.78 -16.98 -4.15
N LYS A 337 18.82 -17.17 -3.34
CA LYS A 337 20.21 -17.09 -3.81
C LYS A 337 20.58 -18.28 -4.69
N GLU A 338 20.25 -19.51 -4.28
CA GLU A 338 20.48 -20.72 -5.07
C GLU A 338 19.75 -20.70 -6.42
N ASP A 339 18.53 -20.15 -6.44
CA ASP A 339 17.71 -19.98 -7.65
C ASP A 339 18.20 -18.82 -8.55
N GLY A 340 19.19 -18.05 -8.11
CA GLY A 340 19.72 -16.90 -8.84
C GLY A 340 18.75 -15.71 -8.92
N LEU A 341 17.79 -15.62 -7.99
CA LEU A 341 16.84 -14.51 -7.91
C LEU A 341 17.46 -13.26 -7.30
N THR A 342 18.46 -13.42 -6.45
CA THR A 342 19.20 -12.32 -5.81
C THR A 342 20.57 -12.79 -5.31
N GLU A 343 21.52 -11.88 -5.15
CA GLU A 343 22.75 -12.12 -4.41
C GLU A 343 22.70 -11.52 -2.99
N HIS A 344 21.56 -10.96 -2.59
CA HIS A 344 21.40 -10.16 -1.37
C HIS A 344 22.49 -9.07 -1.25
N HIS A 345 22.78 -8.39 -2.36
CA HIS A 345 23.80 -7.34 -2.43
C HIS A 345 23.59 -6.27 -1.34
N ASN A 346 24.62 -6.02 -0.53
CA ASN A 346 24.67 -4.93 0.41
C ASN A 346 24.83 -3.59 -0.34
N TRP A 347 23.72 -2.88 -0.53
CA TRP A 347 23.67 -1.61 -1.26
C TRP A 347 24.05 -0.39 -0.41
N TRP A 348 24.24 -0.54 0.90
CA TRP A 348 24.49 0.59 1.81
C TRP A 348 25.78 1.38 1.48
N PRO A 349 26.94 0.75 1.22
CA PRO A 349 28.16 1.49 0.92
C PRO A 349 28.02 2.41 -0.29
N ASP A 350 27.33 1.96 -1.35
CA ASP A 350 27.10 2.75 -2.56
C ASP A 350 26.22 3.98 -2.28
N LEU A 351 25.11 3.79 -1.55
CA LEU A 351 24.26 4.88 -1.10
C LEU A 351 25.05 5.90 -0.26
N TYR A 352 25.81 5.41 0.73
CA TYR A 352 26.54 6.29 1.64
C TYR A 352 27.62 7.09 0.92
N MET A 353 28.36 6.47 -0.01
CA MET A 353 29.33 7.19 -0.86
C MET A 353 28.64 8.30 -1.68
N GLU A 354 27.46 8.03 -2.25
CA GLU A 354 26.71 9.05 -2.99
C GLU A 354 26.26 10.20 -2.10
N VAL A 355 25.77 9.90 -0.89
CA VAL A 355 25.39 10.89 0.12
C VAL A 355 26.59 11.77 0.50
N CYS A 356 27.73 11.17 0.82
CA CYS A 356 28.97 11.91 1.14
C CYS A 356 29.42 12.78 -0.03
N ARG A 357 29.36 12.26 -1.26
CA ARG A 357 29.66 13.03 -2.48
C ARG A 357 28.75 14.24 -2.63
N ASN A 358 27.44 14.09 -2.42
CA ASN A 358 26.48 15.19 -2.49
C ASN A 358 26.72 16.25 -1.41
N ARG A 359 27.26 15.84 -0.25
CA ARG A 359 27.66 16.74 0.85
C ARG A 359 29.06 17.35 0.68
N GLY A 360 29.88 16.83 -0.23
CA GLY A 360 31.28 17.24 -0.39
C GLY A 360 32.18 16.77 0.76
N GLU A 361 31.86 15.62 1.35
CA GLU A 361 32.54 15.05 2.51
C GLU A 361 33.25 13.74 2.14
N GLU A 362 34.32 13.41 2.88
CA GLU A 362 34.95 12.08 2.81
C GLU A 362 34.12 11.07 3.61
N PRO A 363 33.81 9.86 3.07
CA PRO A 363 33.06 8.85 3.80
C PRO A 363 33.79 8.34 5.05
N ASP A 364 33.08 8.19 6.18
CA ASP A 364 33.62 7.50 7.35
C ASP A 364 33.79 6.00 7.05
N PRO A 365 35.02 5.44 7.14
CA PRO A 365 35.26 4.02 6.88
C PRO A 365 34.44 3.07 7.77
N ARG A 366 34.07 3.50 8.97
CA ARG A 366 33.25 2.69 9.90
C ARG A 366 31.82 2.57 9.39
N VAL A 367 31.26 3.65 8.84
CA VAL A 367 29.89 3.66 8.31
C VAL A 367 29.83 2.88 6.99
N LEU A 368 30.87 2.98 6.16
CA LEU A 368 30.99 2.16 4.95
C LEU A 368 31.08 0.66 5.22
N ALA A 369 31.63 0.26 6.37
CA ALA A 369 31.84 -1.14 6.71
C ALA A 369 30.57 -1.86 7.22
N TYR A 370 29.43 -1.17 7.27
CA TYR A 370 28.17 -1.78 7.69
C TYR A 370 27.73 -2.88 6.71
N ASP A 371 27.50 -4.09 7.24
CA ASP A 371 27.25 -5.32 6.46
C ASP A 371 26.26 -6.27 7.12
N CYS A 372 25.34 -5.74 7.93
CA CYS A 372 24.28 -6.54 8.54
C CYS A 372 23.10 -6.69 7.58
N SER A 373 22.53 -7.89 7.53
CA SER A 373 21.42 -8.26 6.64
C SER A 373 20.27 -8.92 7.41
N TYR A 374 19.13 -9.16 6.76
CA TYR A 374 17.97 -9.83 7.36
C TYR A 374 18.05 -11.37 7.34
N ALA A 375 19.22 -11.96 7.10
CA ALA A 375 19.37 -13.41 6.98
C ALA A 375 18.98 -14.16 8.28
N GLU A 376 19.30 -13.58 9.43
CA GLU A 376 19.15 -14.23 10.75
C GLU A 376 18.16 -13.51 11.68
N THR A 377 17.71 -12.30 11.30
CA THR A 377 16.93 -11.42 12.17
C THR A 377 15.80 -10.77 11.38
N ARG A 378 14.61 -10.71 12.00
CA ARG A 378 13.42 -10.02 11.46
C ARG A 378 13.51 -8.50 11.66
N ALA A 379 12.64 -7.77 10.98
CA ALA A 379 12.51 -6.32 11.13
C ALA A 379 12.11 -5.86 12.55
N ASP A 380 11.52 -6.72 13.38
CA ASP A 380 11.25 -6.46 14.80
C ASP A 380 12.43 -6.83 15.73
N LEU A 381 13.61 -7.10 15.16
CA LEU A 381 14.85 -7.49 15.84
C LEU A 381 14.79 -8.85 16.56
N GLN A 382 13.75 -9.65 16.32
CA GLN A 382 13.72 -11.03 16.78
C GLN A 382 14.57 -11.92 15.87
N LYS A 383 15.29 -12.86 16.47
CA LYS A 383 16.04 -13.88 15.72
C LYS A 383 15.07 -14.82 15.03
N ILE A 384 15.42 -15.22 13.82
CA ILE A 384 14.77 -16.31 13.12
C ILE A 384 15.31 -17.60 13.73
N ASP A 385 14.45 -18.42 14.33
CA ASP A 385 14.86 -19.73 14.85
C ASP A 385 15.34 -20.59 13.67
N SER A 386 16.64 -20.87 13.63
CA SER A 386 17.22 -21.82 12.68
C SER A 386 16.87 -23.24 13.14
N GLU A 387 16.03 -23.96 12.39
CA GLU A 387 15.78 -25.40 12.59
C GLU A 387 17.04 -26.25 12.41
#